data_AF-A0A1D7UZZ5-F1
#
_entry.id   AF-A0A1D7UZZ5-F1
#
_cell.length_a   1.000
_cell.length_b   1.000
_cell.length_c   1.000
_cell.angle_alpha   90.00
_cell.angle_beta   90.00
_cell.angle_gamma   90.00
#
_symmetry.space_group_name_H-M   'P 1'
#
loop_
_entity.id
_entity.type
_entity.pdbx_description
1 polymer ?
#
loop_
_entity_poly.entity_id
_entity_poly.type
_entity_poly.pdbx_seq_one_letter_code
_entity_poly.pdbx_strand_id
1 'polypeptide(L)'
;MRRRIFTFVSILILFSFHCTQISNSFSKNDPQTPEPELNTLKYPNIDILTKSLKLITKNRGKGSQVFYISGIFDSYFYLYWKNRKAVYILRSIENDLETNYVDSIRFPTGSSRIQIDTNVVETLDEVGGSTFLIHRDSLNSILEKCLNGILIRI
;
A
#
# COMPACT_ATOMS: atom_id res chain seq x y z
N MET A 1 -46.31 3.44 38.59
CA MET A 1 -47.01 4.72 38.33
C MET A 1 -46.24 5.87 38.97
N ARG A 2 -45.55 6.71 38.18
CA ARG A 2 -45.54 8.17 38.32
C ARG A 2 -44.75 8.79 37.17
N ARG A 3 -45.47 9.59 36.40
CA ARG A 3 -45.06 10.36 35.22
C ARG A 3 -44.21 11.57 35.64
N ARG A 4 -43.22 11.92 34.82
CA ARG A 4 -42.65 13.29 34.65
C ARG A 4 -42.15 13.35 33.20
N ILE A 5 -42.98 13.71 32.22
CA ILE A 5 -43.32 15.06 31.72
C ILE A 5 -42.09 15.94 31.46
N PHE A 6 -41.69 15.94 30.18
CA PHE A 6 -41.22 17.01 29.28
C PHE A 6 -40.57 18.27 29.85
N THR A 7 -39.40 18.62 29.31
CA THR A 7 -39.23 19.91 28.62
C THR A 7 -38.11 19.82 27.56
N PHE A 8 -38.49 19.99 26.29
CA PHE A 8 -37.59 20.24 25.16
C PHE A 8 -37.14 21.70 25.22
N VAL A 9 -35.84 21.97 25.08
CA VAL A 9 -35.35 23.32 24.76
C VAL A 9 -34.29 23.19 23.67
N SER A 10 -34.75 23.34 22.42
CA SER A 10 -33.91 23.55 21.25
C SER A 10 -33.46 25.00 21.23
N ILE A 11 -32.15 25.26 21.33
CA ILE A 11 -31.58 26.59 21.11
C ILE A 11 -30.88 26.56 19.75
N LEU A 12 -31.56 27.14 18.77
CA LEU A 12 -31.11 27.34 17.40
C LEU A 12 -30.70 28.81 17.31
N ILE A 13 -29.40 29.08 17.41
CA ILE A 13 -28.86 30.45 17.26
C ILE A 13 -28.48 30.64 15.79
N LEU A 14 -29.42 31.23 15.06
CA LEU A 14 -29.21 31.95 13.81
C LEU A 14 -28.57 33.30 14.14
N PHE A 15 -27.35 33.54 13.67
CA PHE A 15 -26.84 34.90 13.45
C PHE A 15 -26.25 35.01 12.05
N SER A 16 -27.10 35.47 11.16
CA SER A 16 -26.74 36.06 9.87
C SER A 16 -26.54 37.58 10.01
N PHE A 17 -25.72 38.12 9.10
CA PHE A 17 -25.45 39.53 8.79
C PHE A 17 -24.33 40.24 9.57
N HIS A 18 -23.17 40.40 8.92
CA HIS A 18 -22.92 41.68 8.23
C HIS A 18 -21.98 41.52 7.03
N CYS A 19 -22.53 41.84 5.86
CA CYS A 19 -21.80 42.24 4.66
C CYS A 19 -20.82 43.38 4.98
N THR A 20 -19.57 43.20 4.58
CA THR A 20 -18.75 44.31 4.10
C THR A 20 -18.34 43.99 2.66
N GLN A 21 -18.97 44.74 1.77
CA GLN A 21 -18.73 44.83 0.35
C GLN A 21 -17.45 45.65 0.13
N ILE A 22 -16.37 45.01 -0.29
CA ILE A 22 -15.25 45.68 -0.95
C ILE A 22 -15.27 45.21 -2.40
N SER A 23 -15.79 46.08 -3.25
CA SER A 23 -15.63 46.01 -4.69
C SER A 23 -14.18 46.29 -5.06
N ASN A 24 -13.47 45.29 -5.58
CA ASN A 24 -12.39 45.54 -6.52
C ASN A 24 -12.48 44.52 -7.65
N SER A 25 -12.83 45.06 -8.82
CA SER A 25 -12.86 44.40 -10.10
C SER A 25 -11.44 44.00 -10.50
N PHE A 26 -11.12 42.71 -10.54
CA PHE A 26 -9.98 42.24 -11.33
C PHE A 26 -10.13 40.78 -11.76
N SER A 27 -10.14 40.61 -13.08
CA SER A 27 -9.82 39.43 -13.87
C SER A 27 -10.52 38.10 -13.53
N LYS A 28 -11.45 37.73 -14.43
CA LYS A 28 -11.72 36.34 -14.81
C LYS A 28 -10.42 35.54 -14.86
N ASN A 29 -10.30 34.54 -14.00
CA ASN A 29 -9.58 33.30 -14.23
C ASN A 29 -10.31 32.27 -13.38
N ASP A 30 -11.03 31.35 -14.04
CA ASP A 30 -11.71 30.25 -13.38
C ASP A 30 -10.72 29.48 -12.49
N PRO A 31 -11.12 29.08 -11.26
CA PRO A 31 -10.33 28.20 -10.44
C PRO A 31 -10.30 26.82 -11.11
N GLN A 32 -9.14 26.44 -11.65
CA GLN A 32 -8.82 25.04 -11.86
C GLN A 32 -8.90 24.36 -10.49
N THR A 33 -10.06 23.77 -10.22
CA THR A 33 -10.21 22.74 -9.21
C THR A 33 -9.19 21.66 -9.59
N PRO A 34 -8.20 21.32 -8.74
CA PRO A 34 -7.37 20.17 -9.02
C PRO A 34 -8.30 18.97 -9.10
N GLU A 35 -8.48 18.47 -10.32
CA GLU A 35 -9.16 17.22 -10.59
C GLU A 35 -8.47 16.18 -9.71
N PRO A 36 -9.21 15.41 -8.87
CA PRO A 36 -8.58 14.38 -8.08
C PRO A 36 -7.92 13.42 -9.07
N GLU A 37 -6.59 13.41 -9.11
CA GLU A 37 -5.84 12.44 -9.89
C GLU A 37 -6.38 11.07 -9.51
N LEU A 38 -7.13 10.46 -10.43
CA LEU A 38 -7.65 9.12 -10.26
C LEU A 38 -6.40 8.24 -10.20
N ASN A 39 -5.96 7.90 -8.98
CA ASN A 39 -4.79 7.09 -8.69
C ASN A 39 -4.96 5.75 -9.42
N THR A 40 -4.53 5.72 -10.67
CA THR A 40 -4.62 4.55 -11.53
C THR A 40 -3.56 3.62 -11.02
N LEU A 41 -3.99 2.62 -10.25
CA LEU A 41 -3.12 1.65 -9.61
C LEU A 41 -2.22 1.00 -10.67
N LYS A 42 -0.92 1.30 -10.62
CA LYS A 42 0.08 0.73 -11.53
C LYS A 42 0.57 -0.60 -10.99
N TYR A 43 0.96 -1.51 -11.88
CA TYR A 43 1.48 -2.83 -11.53
C TYR A 43 2.80 -3.11 -12.25
N PRO A 44 3.67 -3.96 -11.68
CA PRO A 44 4.90 -4.36 -12.35
C PRO A 44 4.62 -5.14 -13.63
N ASN A 45 5.60 -5.19 -14.54
CA ASN A 45 5.51 -6.02 -15.74
C ASN A 45 5.35 -7.51 -15.35
N ILE A 46 4.12 -8.01 -15.46
CA ILE A 46 3.71 -9.34 -14.99
C ILE A 46 4.34 -10.46 -15.81
N ASP A 47 4.60 -10.25 -17.10
CA ASP A 47 5.22 -11.26 -17.96
C ASP A 47 6.67 -11.52 -17.54
N ILE A 48 7.43 -10.45 -17.32
CA ILE A 48 8.82 -10.53 -16.83
C ILE A 48 8.84 -11.13 -15.41
N LEU A 49 7.93 -10.70 -14.53
CA LEU A 49 7.83 -11.21 -13.17
C LEU A 49 7.52 -12.71 -13.16
N THR A 50 6.53 -13.16 -13.95
CA THR A 50 6.16 -14.58 -14.05
C THR A 50 7.33 -15.44 -14.53
N LYS A 51 8.07 -15.00 -15.56
CA LYS A 51 9.27 -15.70 -16.04
C LYS A 51 10.32 -15.80 -14.93
N SER A 52 10.54 -14.71 -14.20
CA SER A 52 11.51 -14.65 -13.10
C SER A 52 11.13 -15.59 -11.94
N LEU A 53 9.86 -15.59 -11.56
CA LEU A 53 9.33 -16.48 -10.53
C LEU A 53 9.47 -17.95 -10.93
N LYS A 54 9.15 -18.32 -12.19
CA LYS A 54 9.33 -19.69 -12.70
C LYS A 54 10.77 -20.17 -12.60
N LEU A 55 11.75 -19.31 -12.87
CA LEU A 55 13.16 -19.65 -12.72
C LEU A 55 13.53 -19.94 -11.25
N ILE A 56 13.01 -19.15 -10.31
CA ILE A 56 13.32 -19.28 -8.88
C ILE A 56 12.60 -20.47 -8.24
N THR A 57 11.44 -20.84 -8.76
CA THR A 57 10.65 -21.97 -8.26
C THR A 57 11.00 -23.30 -8.92
N LYS A 58 11.74 -23.31 -10.05
CA LYS A 58 12.09 -24.50 -10.82
C LYS A 58 12.64 -25.67 -9.99
N ASN A 59 13.44 -25.36 -8.96
CA ASN A 59 14.08 -26.36 -8.10
C ASN A 59 13.42 -26.44 -6.70
N ARG A 60 12.28 -25.80 -6.51
CA ARG A 60 11.51 -25.90 -5.26
C ARG A 60 10.60 -27.13 -5.36
N GLY A 61 10.36 -27.79 -4.22
CA GLY A 61 9.70 -29.09 -4.14
C GLY A 61 8.33 -29.15 -4.84
N LYS A 62 7.80 -30.36 -5.00
CA LYS A 62 6.53 -30.62 -5.71
C LYS A 62 5.38 -29.88 -5.01
N GLY A 63 4.87 -28.82 -5.63
CA GLY A 63 3.70 -28.08 -5.15
C GLY A 63 3.58 -26.71 -5.81
N SER A 64 2.35 -26.26 -6.04
CA SER A 64 2.12 -24.94 -6.63
C SER A 64 2.63 -23.85 -5.70
N GLN A 65 3.37 -22.90 -6.28
CA GLN A 65 3.90 -21.72 -5.65
C GLN A 65 2.94 -20.57 -5.87
N VAL A 66 2.47 -19.97 -4.77
CA VAL A 66 1.45 -18.93 -4.75
C VAL A 66 2.08 -17.60 -4.37
N PHE A 67 1.89 -16.61 -5.23
CA PHE A 67 2.41 -15.26 -5.09
C PHE A 67 1.28 -14.23 -5.16
N TYR A 68 1.31 -13.25 -4.28
CA TYR A 68 0.41 -12.09 -4.29
C TYR A 68 1.25 -10.83 -4.47
N ILE A 69 0.82 -9.94 -5.35
CA ILE A 69 1.61 -8.80 -5.83
C ILE A 69 0.81 -7.53 -5.61
N SER A 70 1.34 -6.60 -4.85
CA SER A 70 0.70 -5.29 -4.69
C SER A 70 0.83 -4.44 -5.96
N GLY A 71 0.09 -3.34 -6.03
CA GLY A 71 0.43 -2.24 -6.93
C GLY A 71 1.82 -1.65 -6.62
N ILE A 72 2.32 -0.85 -7.57
CA ILE A 72 3.56 -0.08 -7.42
C ILE A 72 3.29 1.14 -6.54
N PHE A 73 4.17 1.34 -5.58
CA PHE A 73 4.27 2.51 -4.72
C PHE A 73 5.60 3.21 -5.05
N ASP A 74 5.52 4.39 -5.66
CA ASP A 74 6.66 5.11 -6.23
C ASP A 74 7.45 4.25 -7.22
N SER A 75 8.52 3.60 -6.76
CA SER A 75 9.42 2.77 -7.57
C SER A 75 9.52 1.32 -7.09
N TYR A 76 8.69 0.89 -6.14
CA TYR A 76 8.72 -0.48 -5.61
C TYR A 76 7.34 -1.11 -5.45
N PHE A 77 7.30 -2.43 -5.30
CA PHE A 77 6.09 -3.18 -5.00
C PHE A 77 6.41 -4.34 -4.05
N TYR A 78 5.37 -4.87 -3.41
CA TYR A 78 5.46 -6.01 -2.51
C TYR A 78 5.06 -7.30 -3.22
N LEU A 79 5.89 -8.33 -3.07
CA LEU A 79 5.62 -9.69 -3.50
C LEU A 79 5.52 -10.59 -2.27
N TYR A 80 4.31 -11.01 -1.93
CA TYR A 80 4.08 -12.00 -0.88
C TYR A 80 4.13 -13.42 -1.45
N TRP A 81 5.16 -14.18 -1.08
CA TRP A 81 5.28 -15.60 -1.39
C TRP A 81 4.68 -16.43 -0.26
N LYS A 82 3.44 -16.86 -0.45
CA LYS A 82 2.65 -17.55 0.57
C LYS A 82 3.32 -18.83 1.09
N ASN A 83 3.84 -19.66 0.19
CA ASN A 83 4.49 -20.93 0.57
C ASN A 83 5.74 -20.74 1.42
N ARG A 84 6.41 -19.59 1.31
CA ARG A 84 7.62 -19.27 2.07
C ARG A 84 7.36 -18.37 3.26
N LYS A 85 6.10 -17.95 3.46
CA LYS A 85 5.70 -16.96 4.46
C LYS A 85 6.66 -15.75 4.46
N ALA A 86 6.93 -15.23 3.28
CA ALA A 86 7.88 -14.14 3.11
C ALA A 86 7.30 -13.07 2.19
N VAL A 87 7.52 -11.80 2.55
CA VAL A 87 7.27 -10.65 1.69
C VAL A 87 8.59 -10.14 1.16
N TYR A 88 8.64 -9.86 -0.13
CA TYR A 88 9.79 -9.27 -0.79
C TYR A 88 9.44 -7.87 -1.26
N ILE A 89 10.38 -6.94 -1.11
CA ILE A 89 10.26 -5.55 -1.56
C ILE A 89 11.09 -5.43 -2.82
N LEU A 90 10.43 -5.28 -3.96
CA LEU A 90 11.06 -5.31 -5.28
C LEU A 90 10.95 -3.94 -5.93
N ARG A 91 12.04 -3.47 -6.53
CA ARG A 91 12.00 -2.29 -7.39
C ARG A 91 11.23 -2.62 -8.67
N SER A 92 10.36 -1.73 -9.12
CA SER A 92 9.70 -1.85 -10.42
C SER A 92 10.74 -1.69 -11.54
N ILE A 93 10.62 -2.53 -12.57
CA ILE A 93 11.38 -2.35 -13.80
C ILE A 93 10.70 -1.22 -14.59
N GLU A 94 11.34 -0.07 -14.66
CA GLU A 94 10.90 1.08 -15.48
C GLU A 94 11.65 1.15 -16.82
N ASN A 95 12.79 0.46 -16.93
CA ASN A 95 13.62 0.46 -18.11
C ASN A 95 13.47 -0.87 -18.86
N ASP A 96 13.15 -0.81 -20.15
CA ASP A 96 12.97 -1.96 -21.04
C ASP A 96 14.23 -2.85 -21.21
N LEU A 97 15.40 -2.36 -20.78
CA LEU A 97 16.66 -3.12 -20.80
C LEU A 97 16.74 -4.17 -19.68
N GLU A 98 15.99 -4.01 -18.58
CA GLU A 98 15.95 -5.01 -17.51
C GLU A 98 14.99 -6.14 -17.88
N THR A 99 15.54 -7.35 -18.03
CA THR A 99 14.80 -8.49 -18.61
C THR A 99 14.28 -9.49 -17.58
N ASN A 100 14.65 -9.34 -16.31
CA ASN A 100 14.22 -10.23 -15.24
C ASN A 100 14.28 -9.57 -13.86
N TYR A 101 13.40 -10.01 -12.97
CA TYR A 101 13.41 -9.66 -11.54
C TYR A 101 14.27 -10.62 -10.71
N VAL A 102 14.98 -11.58 -11.32
CA VAL A 102 15.73 -12.60 -10.55
C VAL A 102 16.82 -11.94 -9.73
N ASP A 103 17.51 -10.95 -10.28
CA ASP A 103 18.55 -10.19 -9.56
C ASP A 103 17.94 -9.26 -8.51
N SER A 104 16.76 -8.68 -8.79
CA SER A 104 16.00 -7.92 -7.80
C SER A 104 15.48 -8.80 -6.66
N ILE A 105 15.14 -10.08 -6.92
CA ILE A 105 14.68 -11.04 -5.91
C ILE A 105 15.86 -11.68 -5.16
N ARG A 106 17.05 -11.73 -5.75
CA ARG A 106 18.31 -12.19 -5.15
C ARG A 106 19.08 -11.01 -4.57
N PHE A 107 18.61 -10.52 -3.43
CA PHE A 107 19.14 -9.30 -2.83
C PHE A 107 20.64 -9.36 -2.49
N PRO A 108 21.44 -8.35 -2.87
CA PRO A 108 22.82 -8.15 -2.40
C PRO A 108 22.91 -7.76 -0.91
N THR A 109 21.85 -7.15 -0.35
CA THR A 109 21.80 -6.65 1.03
C THR A 109 20.49 -7.07 1.69
N GLY A 110 20.57 -7.65 2.88
CA GLY A 110 19.50 -8.48 3.47
C GLY A 110 18.19 -7.80 3.91
N SER A 111 17.92 -6.52 3.59
CA SER A 111 16.77 -5.76 4.10
C SER A 111 15.49 -5.83 3.26
N SER A 112 15.54 -6.40 2.05
CA SER A 112 14.38 -6.39 1.14
C SER A 112 13.50 -7.65 1.23
N ARG A 113 13.64 -8.40 2.32
CA ARG A 113 12.83 -9.59 2.62
C ARG A 113 12.38 -9.54 4.07
N ILE A 114 11.07 -9.67 4.27
CA ILE A 114 10.44 -9.83 5.57
C ILE A 114 10.02 -11.30 5.70
N GLN A 115 10.62 -12.04 6.63
CA GLN A 115 10.14 -13.36 7.01
C GLN A 115 9.07 -13.22 8.08
N ILE A 116 7.85 -13.63 7.78
CA ILE A 116 6.68 -13.39 8.65
C ILE A 116 6.87 -14.02 10.03
N ASP A 117 7.47 -15.21 10.08
CA ASP A 117 7.61 -15.95 11.34
C ASP A 117 8.77 -15.43 12.22
N THR A 118 9.72 -14.64 11.69
CA THR A 118 10.95 -14.27 12.42
C THR A 118 11.27 -12.78 12.45
N ASN A 119 10.68 -11.98 11.57
CA ASN A 119 10.95 -10.54 11.46
C ASN A 119 9.80 -9.68 11.99
N VAL A 120 8.75 -10.29 12.54
CA VAL A 120 7.53 -9.58 12.95
C VAL A 120 7.45 -9.54 14.46
N VAL A 121 7.29 -8.34 15.00
CA VAL A 121 7.17 -8.07 16.44
C VAL A 121 5.82 -7.44 16.77
N GLU A 122 5.43 -7.54 18.03
CA GLU A 122 4.11 -7.10 18.50
C GLU A 122 4.09 -5.64 18.94
N THR A 123 5.25 -5.05 19.24
CA THR A 123 5.34 -3.68 19.75
C THR A 123 6.30 -2.83 18.91
N LEU A 124 6.03 -1.53 18.83
CA LEU A 124 6.90 -0.59 18.12
C LEU A 124 8.26 -0.42 18.83
N ASP A 125 8.30 -0.59 20.15
CA ASP A 125 9.53 -0.54 20.93
C ASP A 125 10.52 -1.65 20.53
N GLU A 126 10.01 -2.85 20.21
CA GLU A 126 10.82 -3.97 19.69
C GLU A 126 11.34 -3.70 18.28
N VAL A 127 10.63 -2.91 17.48
CA VAL A 127 11.14 -2.47 16.17
C VAL A 127 12.32 -1.52 16.38
N GLY A 128 12.15 -0.52 17.27
CA GLY A 128 13.20 0.45 17.61
C GLY A 128 13.90 1.02 16.36
N GLY A 129 15.24 0.92 16.33
CA GLY A 129 16.07 1.28 15.18
C GLY A 129 16.47 0.10 14.27
N SER A 130 15.81 -1.05 14.42
CA SER A 130 16.12 -2.25 13.64
C SER A 130 15.77 -2.08 12.17
N THR A 131 16.68 -2.45 11.29
CA THR A 131 16.46 -2.49 9.84
C THR A 131 15.89 -3.82 9.34
N PHE A 132 15.63 -4.76 10.26
CA PHE A 132 15.19 -6.13 9.95
C PHE A 132 13.87 -6.53 10.60
N LEU A 133 13.37 -5.76 11.56
CA LEU A 133 12.11 -6.04 12.25
C LEU A 133 11.01 -5.11 11.73
N ILE A 134 9.79 -5.64 11.70
CA ILE A 134 8.60 -4.89 11.31
C ILE A 134 7.50 -5.12 12.34
N HIS A 135 6.73 -4.07 12.62
CA HIS A 135 5.55 -4.18 13.44
C HIS A 135 4.46 -5.00 12.74
N ARG A 136 3.68 -5.78 13.49
CA ARG A 136 2.61 -6.61 12.96
C ARG A 136 1.59 -5.83 12.13
N ASP A 137 1.18 -4.64 12.56
CA ASP A 137 0.21 -3.84 11.79
C ASP A 137 0.75 -3.38 10.44
N SER A 138 2.04 -3.04 10.38
CA SER A 138 2.68 -2.68 9.12
C SER A 138 2.74 -3.88 8.18
N LEU A 139 3.06 -5.08 8.70
CA LEU A 139 2.98 -6.31 7.91
C LEU A 139 1.55 -6.55 7.42
N ASN A 140 0.54 -6.42 8.28
CA ASN A 140 -0.86 -6.64 7.91
C ASN A 140 -1.28 -5.71 6.78
N SER A 141 -0.91 -4.42 6.84
CA SER A 141 -1.16 -3.47 5.75
C SER A 141 -0.48 -3.89 4.45
N ILE A 142 0.75 -4.41 4.51
CA ILE A 142 1.46 -4.91 3.33
C ILE A 142 0.75 -6.15 2.74
N LEU A 143 0.35 -7.10 3.60
CA LEU A 143 -0.36 -8.31 3.17
C LEU A 143 -1.71 -7.97 2.54
N GLU A 144 -2.46 -7.02 3.12
CA GLU A 144 -3.71 -6.53 2.55
C GLU A 144 -3.49 -5.96 1.15
N LYS A 145 -2.47 -5.11 0.96
CA LYS A 145 -2.09 -4.58 -0.36
C LYS A 145 -1.75 -5.68 -1.36
N CYS A 146 -1.02 -6.71 -0.95
CA CYS A 146 -0.72 -7.85 -1.81
C CYS A 146 -1.98 -8.66 -2.16
N LEU A 147 -2.83 -8.96 -1.17
CA LEU A 147 -4.04 -9.78 -1.34
C LEU A 147 -5.08 -9.10 -2.23
N ASN A 148 -5.15 -7.77 -2.21
CA ASN A 148 -6.01 -6.96 -3.08
C ASN A 148 -5.40 -6.71 -4.47
N GLY A 149 -4.20 -7.20 -4.74
CA GLY A 149 -3.50 -7.03 -6.01
C GLY A 149 -3.58 -8.25 -6.92
N ILE A 150 -2.46 -8.59 -7.57
CA ILE A 150 -2.39 -9.66 -8.58
C ILE A 150 -1.95 -10.99 -7.96
N LEU A 151 -2.66 -12.06 -8.29
CA LEU A 151 -2.32 -13.43 -7.91
C LEU A 151 -1.60 -14.16 -9.05
N ILE A 152 -0.43 -14.73 -8.76
CA ILE A 152 0.29 -15.63 -9.67
C ILE A 152 0.42 -17.01 -9.03
N ARG A 153 0.12 -18.06 -9.80
CA ARG A 153 0.33 -19.46 -9.42
C ARG A 153 1.27 -20.12 -10.41
N ILE A 154 2.35 -20.72 -9.91
CA ILE A 154 3.37 -21.45 -10.68
C ILE A 154 3.45 -22.89 -10.18
#